data_AF-A0A7Y2ZJB5-F1
#
_entry.id   AF-A0A7Y2ZJB5-F1
#
_cell.length_a   1.000
_cell.length_b   1.000
_cell.length_c   1.000
_cell.angle_alpha   90.00
_cell.angle_beta   90.00
_cell.angle_gamma   90.00
#
_symmetry.space_group_name_H-M   'P 1'
#
loop_
_entity.id
_entity.type
_entity.pdbx_description
1 polymer ?
#
loop_
_entity_poly.entity_id
_entity_poly.type
_entity_poly.pdbx_seq_one_letter_code
_entity_poly.pdbx_strand_id
1 'polypeptide(L)'
;MSPTPHRLPDWAARALRRGLPGGVRGASIRGDLAEEYSMRRPGLGREVWLAAEVARLVYHYRRSPGWGGGAVSTAFRFALRRLRRDPVFGGLAILTTALGIGGTVALFSVVKAVLLDPLPYHDPEGLVAVYEAHLPRAVDRNVANPGNVAAWREAASIVAAEGIVLPQPRLVSAGDDPREVMSSVVTPGYLEVLGVEPESGPGFSPAAGAADGGQVVLSRLGWLELLGGDPDAIGRTLTVNGTSAEVVGVLPAVHLPFADGSLLLLAMPLSAMGDQTNSGRFLNVVARRAAGAELADVRRELQSITAGLRATHPDFNAGWYVQVEELRGEVLGDVRAPLWILFGAVGVLLLVACVNVANLTLARATDRSGELAVRTALGASRGGLA
;
A
#
# COMPACT_ATOMS: atom_id res chain seq x y z
N MET A 1 -45.82 39.06 53.94
CA MET A 1 -45.08 38.47 52.81
C MET A 1 -44.22 39.56 52.18
N SER A 2 -42.95 39.63 52.58
CA SER A 2 -41.99 40.64 52.09
C SER A 2 -41.23 40.07 50.90
N PRO A 3 -41.08 40.78 49.77
CA PRO A 3 -40.39 40.24 48.59
C PRO A 3 -38.87 40.26 48.83
N THR A 4 -38.20 39.15 48.52
CA THR A 4 -36.73 39.02 48.59
C THR A 4 -36.07 39.91 47.53
N PRO A 5 -35.22 40.90 47.89
CA PRO A 5 -34.82 41.96 46.95
C PRO A 5 -33.66 41.61 46.00
N HIS A 6 -33.17 40.37 45.99
CA HIS A 6 -31.87 40.05 45.36
C HIS A 6 -31.92 39.15 44.11
N ARG A 7 -33.10 38.88 43.53
CA ARG A 7 -33.18 38.12 42.27
C ARG A 7 -33.21 39.05 41.06
N LEU A 8 -32.35 38.76 40.09
CA LEU A 8 -32.38 39.38 38.76
C LEU A 8 -33.65 38.96 38.01
N PRO A 9 -34.20 39.84 37.13
CA PRO A 9 -35.30 39.47 36.24
C PRO A 9 -34.96 38.26 35.35
N ASP A 10 -35.95 37.42 35.07
CA ASP A 10 -35.77 36.20 34.28
C ASP A 10 -35.31 36.47 32.83
N TRP A 11 -35.64 37.64 32.28
CA TRP A 11 -35.15 38.04 30.96
C TRP A 11 -33.64 38.32 30.98
N ALA A 12 -33.13 38.99 32.02
CA ALA A 12 -31.70 39.28 32.18
C ALA A 12 -30.91 37.99 32.43
N ALA A 13 -31.45 37.10 33.26
CA ALA A 13 -30.86 35.80 33.52
C ALA A 13 -30.86 34.88 32.28
N ARG A 14 -31.86 35.00 31.39
CA ARG A 14 -31.90 34.29 30.10
C ARG A 14 -30.94 34.92 29.09
N ALA A 15 -30.84 36.25 29.04
CA ALA A 15 -29.93 36.97 28.15
C ALA A 15 -28.46 36.67 28.49
N LEU A 16 -28.08 36.66 29.77
CA LEU A 16 -26.75 36.27 30.21
C LEU A 16 -26.45 34.79 29.94
N ARG A 17 -27.42 33.89 30.17
CA ARG A 17 -27.26 32.45 29.85
C ARG A 17 -27.11 32.17 28.35
N ARG A 18 -27.76 32.97 27.48
CA ARG A 18 -27.61 32.86 26.03
C ARG A 18 -26.41 33.61 25.49
N GLY A 19 -25.96 34.67 26.17
CA GLY A 19 -24.91 35.56 25.74
C GLY A 19 -23.51 35.23 26.27
N LEU A 20 -23.39 34.48 27.37
CA LEU A 20 -22.13 34.10 28.01
C LEU A 20 -21.91 32.57 27.95
N PRO A 21 -20.66 32.09 27.78
CA PRO A 21 -20.36 30.66 27.68
C PRO A 21 -20.56 29.92 29.01
N GLY A 22 -20.92 28.63 28.94
CA GLY A 22 -21.33 27.80 30.09
C GLY A 22 -20.29 27.60 31.20
N GLY A 23 -19.02 27.97 30.97
CA GLY A 23 -17.94 27.91 31.97
C GLY A 23 -17.77 29.19 32.80
N VAL A 24 -18.39 30.31 32.40
CA VAL A 24 -18.42 31.52 33.23
C VAL A 24 -19.46 31.25 34.32
N ARG A 25 -19.05 31.27 35.60
CA ARG A 25 -19.93 31.04 36.75
C ARG A 25 -21.00 32.13 36.78
N GLY A 26 -22.06 31.95 36.00
CA GLY A 26 -23.15 32.93 35.88
C GLY A 26 -23.81 33.21 37.22
N ALA A 27 -23.59 32.40 38.26
CA ALA A 27 -24.01 32.70 39.62
C ALA A 27 -23.23 33.84 40.28
N SER A 28 -21.92 34.02 40.04
CA SER A 28 -21.15 35.12 40.65
C SER A 28 -21.48 36.46 39.99
N ILE A 29 -21.50 36.50 38.65
CA ILE A 29 -21.89 37.70 37.88
C ILE A 29 -23.31 38.15 38.20
N ARG A 30 -24.22 37.19 38.49
CA ARG A 30 -25.60 37.49 38.92
C ARG A 30 -25.66 38.12 40.31
N GLY A 31 -24.78 37.72 41.22
CA GLY A 31 -24.64 38.32 42.56
C GLY A 31 -24.07 39.73 42.46
N ASP A 32 -22.96 39.88 41.74
CA ASP A 32 -22.23 41.15 41.60
C ASP A 32 -23.11 42.24 40.96
N LEU A 33 -23.90 41.92 39.93
CA LEU A 33 -24.80 42.90 39.28
C LEU A 33 -25.96 43.35 40.18
N ALA A 34 -26.47 42.47 41.05
CA ALA A 34 -27.53 42.81 41.99
C ALA A 34 -26.99 43.66 43.16
N GLU A 35 -25.75 43.38 43.57
CA GLU A 35 -25.05 44.11 44.61
C GLU A 35 -24.60 45.50 44.12
N GLU A 36 -24.04 45.60 42.91
CA GLU A 36 -23.57 46.86 42.32
C GLU A 36 -24.71 47.87 42.10
N TYR A 37 -25.90 47.42 41.69
CA TYR A 37 -27.07 48.29 41.58
C TYR A 37 -27.49 48.85 42.95
N SER A 38 -27.42 48.02 43.99
CA SER A 38 -27.81 48.42 45.35
C SER A 38 -26.84 49.44 45.95
N MET A 39 -25.55 49.39 45.59
CA MET A 39 -24.54 50.36 46.03
C MET A 39 -24.57 51.67 45.25
N ARG A 40 -24.73 51.64 43.93
CA ARG A 40 -24.62 52.85 43.09
C ARG A 40 -25.88 53.69 42.98
N ARG A 41 -27.07 53.13 43.26
CA ARG A 41 -28.41 53.76 43.08
C ARG A 41 -28.46 54.73 41.87
N PRO A 42 -28.19 54.23 40.65
CA PRO A 42 -28.20 55.09 39.47
C PRO A 42 -29.60 55.71 39.28
N GLY A 43 -29.69 56.98 38.87
CA GLY A 43 -30.96 57.70 38.69
C GLY A 43 -31.87 57.16 37.56
N LEU A 44 -31.50 56.03 36.96
CA LEU A 44 -32.26 55.31 35.94
C LEU A 44 -33.02 54.15 36.60
N GLY A 45 -34.23 53.85 36.11
CA GLY A 45 -35.00 52.70 36.58
C GLY A 45 -34.22 51.39 36.47
N ARG A 46 -34.31 50.54 37.50
CA ARG A 46 -33.54 49.29 37.67
C ARG A 46 -33.45 48.43 36.42
N GLU A 47 -34.55 48.32 35.67
CA GLU A 47 -34.61 47.49 34.46
C GLU A 47 -33.78 48.06 33.32
N VAL A 48 -33.79 49.38 33.14
CA VAL A 48 -33.04 50.07 32.07
C VAL A 48 -31.55 49.98 32.33
N TRP A 49 -31.12 50.15 33.58
CA TRP A 49 -29.71 50.00 33.95
C TRP A 49 -29.23 48.55 33.77
N LEU A 50 -30.00 47.57 34.25
CA LEU A 50 -29.67 46.15 34.06
C LEU A 50 -29.63 45.77 32.58
N ALA A 51 -30.52 46.32 31.75
CA ALA A 51 -30.52 46.06 30.31
C ALA A 51 -29.25 46.60 29.64
N ALA A 52 -28.85 47.82 29.99
CA ALA A 52 -27.62 48.43 29.48
C ALA A 52 -26.38 47.63 29.90
N GLU A 53 -26.29 47.23 31.17
CA GLU A 53 -25.10 46.54 31.69
C GLU A 53 -24.99 45.10 31.19
N VAL A 54 -26.11 44.37 31.13
CA VAL A 54 -26.16 43.03 30.50
C VAL A 54 -25.81 43.12 29.01
N ALA A 55 -26.33 44.12 28.29
CA ALA A 55 -25.97 44.33 26.89
C ALA A 55 -24.49 44.65 26.73
N ARG A 56 -23.91 45.47 27.62
CA ARG A 56 -22.50 45.83 27.63
C ARG A 56 -21.59 44.62 27.91
N LEU A 57 -21.95 43.80 28.90
CA LEU A 57 -21.24 42.55 29.23
C LEU A 57 -21.27 41.55 28.08
N VAL A 58 -22.45 41.31 27.50
CA VAL A 58 -22.60 40.40 26.35
C VAL A 58 -21.85 40.93 25.12
N TYR A 59 -21.91 42.24 24.88
CA TYR A 59 -21.19 42.90 23.79
C TYR A 59 -19.67 42.82 23.96
N HIS A 60 -19.16 43.07 25.18
CA HIS A 60 -17.73 42.98 25.48
C HIS A 60 -17.23 41.54 25.32
N TYR A 61 -17.94 40.55 25.86
CA TYR A 61 -17.54 39.13 25.77
C TYR A 61 -17.57 38.58 24.34
N ARG A 62 -18.55 38.98 23.52
CA ARG A 62 -18.62 38.60 22.09
C ARG A 62 -17.49 39.20 21.27
N ARG A 63 -16.92 40.33 21.71
CA ARG A 63 -15.84 41.03 21.01
C ARG A 63 -14.44 40.67 21.54
N SER A 64 -14.37 39.87 22.60
CA SER A 64 -13.11 39.35 23.14
C SER A 64 -12.42 38.41 22.12
N PRO A 65 -11.10 38.52 21.89
CA PRO A 65 -10.40 37.88 20.76
C PRO A 65 -10.40 36.34 20.71
N GLY A 66 -10.97 35.65 21.70
CA GLY A 66 -11.01 34.19 21.77
C GLY A 66 -12.27 33.54 21.19
N TRP A 67 -13.24 34.30 20.66
CA TRP A 67 -14.60 33.81 20.44
C TRP A 67 -15.06 33.68 18.97
N GLY A 68 -14.14 33.51 18.00
CA GLY A 68 -14.53 33.21 16.62
C GLY A 68 -13.39 32.69 15.74
N GLY A 69 -13.73 32.07 14.59
CA GLY A 69 -12.76 31.60 13.58
C GLY A 69 -11.80 32.68 13.06
N GLY A 70 -12.09 33.95 13.36
CA GLY A 70 -11.17 35.08 13.20
C GLY A 70 -9.85 34.93 13.97
N ALA A 71 -9.84 34.33 15.16
CA ALA A 71 -8.63 34.11 15.97
C ALA A 71 -7.67 33.15 15.26
N VAL A 72 -8.18 32.02 14.76
CA VAL A 72 -7.43 31.03 13.97
C VAL A 72 -6.94 31.67 12.67
N SER A 73 -7.77 32.45 11.98
CA SER A 73 -7.36 33.15 10.75
C SER A 73 -6.27 34.20 10.99
N THR A 74 -6.25 34.81 12.18
CA THR A 74 -5.27 35.84 12.55
C THR A 74 -3.96 35.20 12.95
N ALA A 75 -4.01 34.12 13.73
CA ALA A 75 -2.85 33.28 14.06
C ALA A 75 -2.22 32.68 12.79
N PHE A 76 -3.03 32.16 11.86
CA PHE A 76 -2.56 31.63 10.58
C PHE A 76 -1.88 32.71 9.72
N ARG A 77 -2.53 33.87 9.56
CA ARG A 77 -1.94 35.02 8.82
C ARG A 77 -0.65 35.52 9.48
N PHE A 78 -0.60 35.52 10.80
CA PHE A 78 0.59 35.90 11.56
C PHE A 78 1.74 34.88 11.39
N ALA A 79 1.44 33.58 11.48
CA ALA A 79 2.40 32.51 11.23
C ALA A 79 2.96 32.59 9.80
N LEU A 80 2.12 32.83 8.79
CA LEU A 80 2.55 33.00 7.40
C LEU A 80 3.43 34.24 7.21
N ARG A 81 3.07 35.37 7.83
CA ARG A 81 3.90 36.58 7.83
C ARG A 81 5.26 36.34 8.49
N ARG A 82 5.28 35.57 9.57
CA ARG A 82 6.50 35.20 10.30
C ARG A 82 7.39 34.29 9.47
N LEU A 83 6.83 33.32 8.74
CA LEU A 83 7.57 32.48 7.80
C LEU A 83 8.23 33.31 6.68
N ARG A 84 7.50 34.29 6.13
CA ARG A 84 8.02 35.18 5.07
C ARG A 84 9.11 36.14 5.56
N ARG A 85 9.04 36.55 6.83
CA ARG A 85 10.00 37.49 7.42
C ARG A 85 11.30 36.81 7.83
N ASP A 86 11.28 35.49 8.03
CA ASP A 86 12.44 34.68 8.38
C ASP A 86 12.57 33.47 7.44
N PRO A 87 13.03 33.73 6.21
CA PRO A 87 12.98 32.75 5.13
C PRO A 87 13.94 31.58 5.34
N VAL A 88 15.06 31.79 6.05
CA VAL A 88 16.05 30.73 6.31
C VAL A 88 15.45 29.65 7.21
N PHE A 89 14.81 30.04 8.31
CA PHE A 89 14.14 29.07 9.17
C PHE A 89 12.90 28.45 8.53
N GLY A 90 12.07 29.27 7.87
CA GLY A 90 10.91 28.75 7.15
C GLY A 90 11.34 27.68 6.15
N GLY A 91 12.39 27.97 5.38
CA GLY A 91 12.99 27.05 4.42
C GLY A 91 13.52 25.77 5.07
N LEU A 92 14.36 25.88 6.12
CA LEU A 92 14.91 24.71 6.82
C LEU A 92 13.82 23.83 7.45
N ALA A 93 12.83 24.42 8.11
CA ALA A 93 11.74 23.68 8.74
C ALA A 93 10.83 23.00 7.70
N ILE A 94 10.51 23.69 6.60
CA ILE A 94 9.73 23.11 5.50
C ILE A 94 10.53 21.99 4.84
N LEU A 95 11.80 22.20 4.50
CA LEU A 95 12.62 21.22 3.80
C LEU A 95 12.82 19.95 4.62
N THR A 96 13.17 20.07 5.90
CA THR A 96 13.37 18.92 6.79
C THR A 96 12.08 18.12 6.98
N THR A 97 10.95 18.81 7.18
CA THR A 97 9.64 18.16 7.32
C THR A 97 9.20 17.52 6.00
N ALA A 98 9.40 18.19 4.87
CA ALA A 98 9.04 17.69 3.55
C ALA A 98 9.86 16.44 3.18
N LEU A 99 11.16 16.42 3.49
CA LEU A 99 12.01 15.25 3.29
C LEU A 99 11.58 14.07 4.18
N GLY A 100 11.29 14.32 5.46
CA GLY A 100 10.80 13.29 6.38
C GLY A 100 9.48 12.69 5.91
N ILE A 101 8.47 13.54 5.64
CA ILE A 101 7.16 13.11 5.17
C ILE A 101 7.26 12.42 3.81
N GLY A 102 7.99 13.02 2.87
CA GLY A 102 8.17 12.48 1.52
C GLY A 102 8.81 11.09 1.55
N GLY A 103 9.85 10.91 2.37
CA GLY A 103 10.48 9.61 2.59
C GLY A 103 9.50 8.58 3.17
N THR A 104 8.76 8.95 4.23
CA THR A 104 7.78 8.04 4.84
C THR A 104 6.67 7.64 3.87
N VAL A 105 6.14 8.60 3.10
CA VAL A 105 5.07 8.35 2.12
C VAL A 105 5.57 7.48 0.97
N ALA A 106 6.76 7.77 0.42
CA ALA A 106 7.35 6.97 -0.65
C ALA A 106 7.56 5.51 -0.21
N LEU A 107 8.14 5.31 0.98
CA LEU A 107 8.40 3.98 1.50
C LEU A 107 7.13 3.25 1.92
N PHE A 108 6.15 3.96 2.50
CA PHE A 108 4.83 3.40 2.76
C PHE A 108 4.17 2.89 1.47
N SER A 109 4.34 3.61 0.36
CA SER A 109 3.78 3.21 -0.94
C SER A 109 4.39 1.90 -1.43
N VAL A 110 5.71 1.72 -1.28
CA VAL A 110 6.40 0.45 -1.57
C VAL A 110 5.94 -0.66 -0.64
N VAL A 111 5.92 -0.42 0.68
CA VAL A 111 5.46 -1.40 1.67
C VAL A 111 4.03 -1.82 1.40
N LYS A 112 3.16 -0.88 1.04
CA LYS A 112 1.78 -1.16 0.68
C LYS A 112 1.72 -2.05 -0.57
N ALA A 113 2.35 -1.63 -1.66
CA ALA A 113 2.30 -2.35 -2.93
C ALA A 113 2.89 -3.77 -2.84
N VAL A 114 3.92 -3.97 -2.02
CA VAL A 114 4.64 -5.25 -1.90
C VAL A 114 4.06 -6.15 -0.80
N LEU A 115 3.73 -5.60 0.37
CA LEU A 115 3.34 -6.39 1.55
C LEU A 115 1.85 -6.39 1.85
N LEU A 116 1.09 -5.38 1.44
CA LEU A 116 -0.31 -5.20 1.85
C LEU A 116 -1.29 -5.43 0.72
N ASP A 117 -0.98 -4.99 -0.49
CA ASP A 117 -1.85 -5.20 -1.64
C ASP A 117 -1.83 -6.69 -2.04
N PRO A 118 -3.00 -7.28 -2.34
CA PRO A 118 -3.07 -8.66 -2.79
C PRO A 118 -2.36 -8.79 -4.14
N LEU A 119 -1.77 -9.96 -4.39
CA LEU A 119 -1.21 -10.27 -5.71
C LEU A 119 -2.32 -10.13 -6.77
N PRO A 120 -2.00 -9.69 -7.99
CA PRO A 120 -2.99 -9.45 -9.06
C PRO A 120 -3.58 -10.75 -9.65
N TYR A 121 -3.47 -11.87 -8.93
CA TYR A 121 -3.95 -13.18 -9.34
C TYR A 121 -5.33 -13.43 -8.76
N HIS A 122 -6.14 -14.23 -9.46
CA HIS A 122 -7.41 -14.70 -8.90
C HIS A 122 -7.15 -15.72 -7.79
N ASP A 123 -7.69 -15.48 -6.60
CA ASP A 123 -7.50 -16.33 -5.40
C ASP A 123 -6.02 -16.70 -5.17
N PRO A 124 -5.17 -15.71 -4.83
CA PRO A 124 -3.73 -15.89 -4.74
C PRO A 124 -3.31 -16.75 -3.55
N GLU A 125 -4.16 -16.86 -2.52
CA GLU A 125 -3.89 -17.70 -1.35
C GLU A 125 -3.87 -19.18 -1.73
N GLY A 126 -4.69 -19.59 -2.70
CA GLY A 126 -4.71 -20.96 -3.23
C GLY A 126 -3.48 -21.36 -4.05
N LEU A 127 -2.55 -20.45 -4.35
CA LEU A 127 -1.40 -20.72 -5.21
C LEU A 127 -0.15 -21.14 -4.44
N VAL A 128 0.50 -22.19 -4.93
CA VAL A 128 1.75 -22.72 -4.39
C VAL A 128 2.80 -22.86 -5.48
N ALA A 129 4.06 -22.66 -5.09
CA ALA A 129 5.21 -23.04 -5.88
C ALA A 129 5.69 -24.43 -5.42
N VAL A 130 6.00 -25.29 -6.38
CA VAL A 130 6.49 -26.66 -6.12
C VAL A 130 7.90 -26.79 -6.69
N TYR A 131 8.83 -27.20 -5.84
CA TYR A 131 10.23 -27.43 -6.18
C TYR A 131 10.61 -28.86 -5.88
N GLU A 132 11.63 -29.35 -6.57
CA GLU A 132 12.38 -30.49 -6.08
C GLU A 132 13.48 -30.04 -5.12
N ALA A 133 13.81 -30.88 -4.15
CA ALA A 133 14.89 -30.66 -3.19
C ALA A 133 15.83 -31.88 -3.20
N HIS A 134 17.13 -31.68 -3.05
CA HIS A 134 18.10 -32.76 -2.96
C HIS A 134 18.84 -32.74 -1.63
N LEU A 135 18.32 -33.47 -0.64
CA LEU A 135 18.85 -33.48 0.72
C LEU A 135 20.34 -33.87 0.81
N PRO A 136 20.84 -34.91 0.11
CA PRO A 136 22.25 -35.27 0.21
C PRO A 136 23.22 -34.21 -0.35
N ARG A 137 22.71 -33.25 -1.15
CA ARG A 137 23.50 -32.13 -1.70
C ARG A 137 23.14 -30.79 -1.04
N ALA A 138 22.31 -30.79 0.00
CA ALA A 138 21.80 -29.59 0.65
C ALA A 138 21.18 -28.57 -0.34
N VAL A 139 20.42 -29.06 -1.32
CA VAL A 139 19.68 -28.22 -2.26
C VAL A 139 18.22 -28.17 -1.80
N ASP A 140 17.77 -27.01 -1.33
CA ASP A 140 16.42 -26.84 -0.80
C ASP A 140 15.38 -26.53 -1.89
N ARG A 141 15.82 -25.90 -2.99
CA ARG A 141 14.99 -25.58 -4.15
C ARG A 141 15.71 -25.89 -5.44
N ASN A 142 15.06 -26.66 -6.29
CA ASN A 142 15.49 -27.00 -7.63
C ASN A 142 14.27 -27.07 -8.54
N VAL A 143 14.51 -26.79 -9.82
CA VAL A 143 13.56 -27.10 -10.88
C VAL A 143 13.16 -28.59 -10.86
N ALA A 144 11.95 -28.87 -11.31
CA ALA A 144 11.36 -30.19 -11.33
C ALA A 144 11.56 -30.89 -12.68
N ASN A 145 11.51 -32.22 -12.64
CA ASN A 145 11.44 -33.06 -13.83
C ASN A 145 9.98 -33.11 -14.35
N PRO A 146 9.73 -32.97 -15.67
CA PRO A 146 8.37 -32.99 -16.23
C PRO A 146 7.52 -34.22 -15.85
N GLY A 147 8.13 -35.40 -15.78
CA GLY A 147 7.45 -36.62 -15.39
C GLY A 147 7.03 -36.65 -13.92
N ASN A 148 7.82 -36.05 -13.02
CA ASN A 148 7.45 -35.87 -11.63
C ASN A 148 6.30 -34.85 -11.50
N VAL A 149 6.32 -33.76 -12.27
CA VAL A 149 5.21 -32.79 -12.33
C VAL A 149 3.92 -33.45 -12.81
N ALA A 150 4.00 -34.35 -13.80
CA ALA A 150 2.85 -35.09 -14.29
C ALA A 150 2.22 -35.93 -13.17
N ALA A 151 3.03 -36.59 -12.34
CA ALA A 151 2.52 -37.33 -11.18
C ALA A 151 1.93 -36.41 -10.10
N TRP A 152 2.49 -35.22 -9.87
CA TRP A 152 1.93 -34.26 -8.92
C TRP A 152 0.59 -33.66 -9.38
N ARG A 153 0.34 -33.55 -10.69
CA ARG A 153 -0.97 -33.12 -11.23
C ARG A 153 -2.11 -34.08 -10.88
N GLU A 154 -1.80 -35.33 -10.55
CA GLU A 154 -2.79 -36.33 -10.15
C GLU A 154 -3.14 -36.26 -8.64
N ALA A 155 -2.49 -35.38 -7.88
CA ALA A 155 -2.75 -35.19 -6.46
C ALA A 155 -4.16 -34.60 -6.22
N ALA A 156 -4.92 -35.16 -5.30
CA ALA A 156 -6.28 -34.71 -5.00
C ALA A 156 -6.32 -33.32 -4.34
N SER A 157 -5.25 -32.92 -3.65
CA SER A 157 -5.09 -31.59 -3.07
C SER A 157 -4.69 -30.51 -4.09
N ILE A 158 -4.46 -30.87 -5.36
CA ILE A 158 -4.12 -29.95 -6.45
C ILE A 158 -5.22 -30.00 -7.52
N VAL A 159 -5.75 -28.84 -7.89
CA VAL A 159 -6.76 -28.73 -8.96
C VAL A 159 -6.08 -28.56 -10.32
N ALA A 160 -4.92 -27.90 -10.34
CA ALA A 160 -4.12 -27.73 -11.54
C ALA A 160 -2.65 -27.47 -11.15
N ALA A 161 -1.72 -28.05 -11.91
CA ALA A 161 -0.28 -27.85 -11.75
C ALA A 161 0.34 -27.68 -13.14
N GLU A 162 1.07 -26.59 -13.31
CA GLU A 162 1.54 -26.14 -14.61
C GLU A 162 3.02 -25.77 -14.54
N GLY A 163 3.75 -26.16 -15.58
CA GLY A 163 5.20 -26.09 -15.66
C GLY A 163 5.66 -24.88 -16.47
N ILE A 164 6.71 -24.23 -16.01
CA ILE A 164 7.35 -23.10 -16.66
C ILE A 164 8.83 -23.39 -16.80
N VAL A 165 9.33 -23.35 -18.03
CA VAL A 165 10.75 -23.29 -18.30
C VAL A 165 11.22 -21.86 -18.01
N LEU A 166 12.34 -21.73 -17.27
CA LEU A 166 12.95 -20.43 -17.00
C LEU A 166 13.13 -19.61 -18.30
N PRO A 167 13.07 -18.26 -18.22
CA PRO A 167 13.24 -17.42 -19.39
C PRO A 167 14.52 -17.76 -20.15
N GLN A 168 14.40 -17.97 -21.45
CA GLN A 168 15.50 -18.25 -22.36
C GLN A 168 15.48 -17.25 -23.53
N PRO A 169 16.66 -16.83 -24.01
CA PRO A 169 16.74 -16.03 -25.21
C PRO A 169 16.27 -16.85 -26.41
N ARG A 170 15.42 -16.25 -27.25
CA ARG A 170 15.01 -16.79 -28.55
C ARG A 170 15.10 -15.71 -29.61
N LEU A 171 15.45 -16.10 -30.83
CA LEU A 171 15.44 -15.20 -31.97
C LEU A 171 14.00 -15.05 -32.48
N VAL A 172 13.48 -13.84 -32.47
CA VAL A 172 12.09 -13.53 -32.83
C VAL A 172 12.06 -12.48 -33.90
N SER A 173 11.30 -12.73 -34.97
CA SER A 173 11.09 -11.76 -36.04
C SER A 173 9.61 -11.55 -36.32
N ALA A 174 9.22 -10.29 -36.47
CA ALA A 174 7.95 -9.86 -37.03
C ALA A 174 8.19 -9.32 -38.45
N GLY A 175 8.64 -10.18 -39.37
CA GLY A 175 9.08 -9.80 -40.72
C GLY A 175 10.59 -9.97 -40.93
N ASP A 176 11.28 -8.92 -41.37
CA ASP A 176 12.69 -8.96 -41.81
C ASP A 176 13.70 -8.49 -40.75
N ASP A 177 13.28 -8.20 -39.51
CA ASP A 177 14.16 -7.73 -38.42
C ASP A 177 14.16 -8.71 -37.23
N PRO A 178 15.01 -9.76 -37.25
CA PRO A 178 15.14 -10.69 -36.15
C PRO A 178 15.82 -10.05 -34.94
N ARG A 179 15.21 -10.22 -33.76
CA ARG A 179 15.73 -9.74 -32.47
C ARG A 179 15.79 -10.89 -31.48
N GLU A 180 16.87 -10.94 -30.71
CA GLU A 180 16.98 -11.86 -29.59
C GLU A 180 16.22 -11.29 -28.39
N VAL A 181 15.23 -12.05 -27.90
CA VAL A 181 14.36 -11.61 -26.80
C VAL A 181 14.19 -12.72 -25.77
N MET A 182 13.98 -12.32 -24.52
CA MET A 182 13.64 -13.27 -23.47
C MET A 182 12.24 -13.81 -23.69
N SER A 183 12.10 -15.13 -23.58
CA SER A 183 10.84 -15.85 -23.75
C SER A 183 10.74 -16.99 -22.75
N SER A 184 9.53 -17.38 -22.39
CA SER A 184 9.28 -18.54 -21.53
C SER A 184 8.45 -19.57 -22.27
N VAL A 185 8.77 -20.85 -22.06
CA VAL A 185 7.90 -21.95 -22.48
C VAL A 185 7.06 -22.35 -21.28
N VAL A 186 5.75 -22.36 -21.45
CA VAL A 186 4.79 -22.69 -20.40
C VAL A 186 3.87 -23.80 -20.87
N THR A 187 3.33 -24.55 -19.93
CA THR A 187 2.20 -25.42 -20.24
C THR A 187 0.93 -24.59 -20.49
N PRO A 188 0.01 -25.02 -21.38
CA PRO A 188 -1.13 -24.20 -21.81
C PRO A 188 -2.00 -23.68 -20.67
N GLY A 189 -2.16 -24.45 -19.59
CA GLY A 189 -2.97 -24.08 -18.42
C GLY A 189 -2.30 -23.06 -17.48
N TYR A 190 -1.08 -22.61 -17.74
CA TYR A 190 -0.33 -21.72 -16.83
C TYR A 190 -1.10 -20.43 -16.50
N LEU A 191 -1.68 -19.78 -17.50
CA LEU A 191 -2.45 -18.54 -17.31
C LEU A 191 -3.75 -18.79 -16.53
N GLU A 192 -4.42 -19.92 -16.81
CA GLU A 192 -5.62 -20.35 -16.10
C GLU A 192 -5.34 -20.65 -14.62
N VAL A 193 -4.22 -21.32 -14.33
CA VAL A 193 -3.77 -21.55 -12.95
C VAL A 193 -3.58 -20.24 -12.22
N LEU A 194 -3.00 -19.21 -12.83
CA LEU A 194 -2.87 -17.90 -12.20
C LEU A 194 -4.16 -17.08 -12.18
N GLY A 195 -5.16 -17.47 -12.97
CA GLY A 195 -6.36 -16.67 -13.21
C GLY A 195 -6.05 -15.35 -13.91
N VAL A 196 -5.07 -15.35 -14.82
CA VAL A 196 -4.69 -14.20 -15.64
C VAL A 196 -5.36 -14.34 -17.00
N GLU A 197 -6.27 -13.43 -17.31
CA GLU A 197 -6.93 -13.37 -18.61
C GLU A 197 -6.19 -12.41 -19.56
N PRO A 198 -5.94 -12.80 -20.82
CA PRO A 198 -5.45 -11.88 -21.85
C PRO A 198 -6.40 -10.68 -22.03
N GLU A 199 -5.84 -9.48 -22.23
CA GLU A 199 -6.62 -8.28 -22.55
C GLU A 199 -7.07 -8.27 -24.03
N SER A 200 -6.48 -9.14 -24.85
CA SER A 200 -6.86 -9.35 -26.25
C SER A 200 -6.55 -10.79 -26.66
N GLY A 201 -7.46 -11.40 -27.44
CA GLY A 201 -7.35 -12.78 -27.90
C GLY A 201 -7.76 -13.83 -26.84
N PRO A 202 -8.00 -15.09 -27.26
CA PRO A 202 -8.45 -16.15 -26.36
C PRO A 202 -7.34 -16.74 -25.47
N GLY A 203 -6.06 -16.45 -25.74
CA GLY A 203 -4.95 -17.11 -25.07
C GLY A 203 -4.65 -18.50 -25.66
N PHE A 204 -3.96 -19.35 -24.88
CA PHE A 204 -3.58 -20.68 -25.35
C PHE A 204 -4.78 -21.62 -25.46
N SER A 205 -4.82 -22.40 -26.54
CA SER A 205 -5.74 -23.52 -26.67
C SER A 205 -5.21 -24.75 -25.93
N PRO A 206 -6.09 -25.65 -25.42
CA PRO A 206 -5.67 -26.87 -24.74
C PRO A 206 -4.84 -27.82 -25.61
N ALA A 207 -4.98 -27.72 -26.94
CA ALA A 207 -4.25 -28.52 -27.92
C ALA A 207 -2.97 -27.84 -28.46
N ALA A 208 -2.59 -26.68 -27.92
CA ALA A 208 -1.38 -25.98 -28.33
C ALA A 208 -0.15 -26.85 -28.11
N GLY A 209 0.66 -27.07 -29.15
CA GLY A 209 1.84 -27.93 -29.05
C GLY A 209 2.90 -27.67 -30.11
N ALA A 210 3.88 -26.84 -29.74
CA ALA A 210 5.32 -26.98 -29.99
C ALA A 210 6.04 -25.76 -29.38
N ALA A 211 7.22 -25.94 -28.78
CA ALA A 211 7.90 -24.85 -28.06
C ALA A 211 8.30 -23.68 -28.97
N ASP A 212 8.55 -23.94 -30.25
CA ASP A 212 8.96 -22.92 -31.23
C ASP A 212 7.92 -22.72 -32.36
N GLY A 213 6.86 -23.53 -32.38
CA GLY A 213 5.81 -23.49 -33.40
C GLY A 213 4.42 -23.63 -32.80
N GLY A 214 3.42 -22.99 -33.40
CA GLY A 214 2.06 -23.04 -32.86
C GLY A 214 1.65 -21.73 -32.24
N GLN A 215 1.37 -21.68 -30.94
CA GLN A 215 0.72 -20.52 -30.32
C GLN A 215 1.66 -19.74 -29.40
N VAL A 216 1.63 -18.42 -29.53
CA VAL A 216 2.36 -17.48 -28.69
C VAL A 216 1.39 -16.48 -28.04
N VAL A 217 1.63 -16.19 -26.76
CA VAL A 217 0.96 -15.10 -26.04
C VAL A 217 2.01 -14.05 -25.73
N LEU A 218 1.74 -12.78 -26.08
CA LEU A 218 2.66 -11.68 -25.83
C LEU A 218 2.43 -11.09 -24.45
N SER A 219 3.52 -10.73 -23.75
CA SER A 219 3.39 -9.81 -22.63
C SER A 219 3.04 -8.41 -23.16
N ARG A 220 2.50 -7.55 -22.30
CA ARG A 220 2.21 -6.14 -22.64
C ARG A 220 3.43 -5.44 -23.26
N LEU A 221 4.62 -5.68 -22.70
CA LEU A 221 5.88 -5.13 -23.22
C LEU A 221 6.24 -5.77 -24.57
N GLY A 222 6.12 -7.08 -24.72
CA GLY A 222 6.40 -7.74 -25.99
C GLY A 222 5.49 -7.27 -27.12
N TRP A 223 4.21 -7.02 -26.85
CA TRP A 223 3.29 -6.44 -27.82
C TRP A 223 3.71 -5.03 -28.28
N LEU A 224 4.19 -4.19 -27.35
CA LEU A 224 4.71 -2.86 -27.66
C LEU A 224 6.05 -2.90 -28.42
N GLU A 225 6.97 -3.75 -28.00
CA GLU A 225 8.35 -3.79 -28.53
C GLU A 225 8.47 -4.56 -29.85
N LEU A 226 7.75 -5.67 -30.00
CA LEU A 226 7.81 -6.53 -31.18
C LEU A 226 6.83 -6.11 -32.27
N LEU A 227 5.65 -5.61 -31.87
CA LEU A 227 4.56 -5.29 -32.79
C LEU A 227 4.15 -3.81 -32.76
N GLY A 228 4.85 -2.96 -32.00
CA GLY A 228 4.55 -1.52 -31.96
C GLY A 228 3.21 -1.18 -31.30
N GLY A 229 2.60 -2.10 -30.56
CA GLY A 229 1.26 -1.91 -29.99
C GLY A 229 0.12 -2.02 -31.02
N ASP A 230 0.32 -2.82 -32.07
CA ASP A 230 -0.68 -3.00 -33.12
C ASP A 230 -1.99 -3.64 -32.60
N PRO A 231 -3.16 -2.99 -32.72
CA PRO A 231 -4.42 -3.54 -32.23
C PRO A 231 -4.85 -4.81 -32.97
N ASP A 232 -4.34 -5.04 -34.18
CA ASP A 232 -4.60 -6.22 -35.00
C ASP A 232 -3.47 -7.27 -34.85
N ALA A 233 -2.88 -7.36 -33.66
CA ALA A 233 -1.81 -8.32 -33.36
C ALA A 233 -2.28 -9.78 -33.31
N ILE A 234 -3.54 -10.02 -32.94
CA ILE A 234 -4.09 -11.38 -32.84
C ILE A 234 -4.20 -12.02 -34.23
N GLY A 235 -3.77 -13.28 -34.35
CA GLY A 235 -3.71 -14.02 -35.62
C GLY A 235 -2.47 -13.71 -36.46
N ARG A 236 -1.62 -12.76 -36.04
CA ARG A 236 -0.34 -12.52 -36.73
C ARG A 236 0.64 -13.65 -36.45
N THR A 237 1.51 -13.89 -37.42
CA THR A 237 2.59 -14.85 -37.30
C THR A 237 3.90 -14.16 -36.95
N LEU A 238 4.56 -14.64 -35.91
CA LEU A 238 5.95 -14.37 -35.59
C LEU A 238 6.81 -15.56 -35.98
N THR A 239 8.05 -15.30 -36.37
CA THR A 239 9.05 -16.35 -36.55
C THR A 239 9.88 -16.44 -35.28
N VAL A 240 9.80 -17.57 -34.56
CA VAL A 240 10.54 -17.86 -33.33
C VAL A 240 11.54 -18.98 -33.62
N ASN A 241 12.84 -18.71 -33.48
CA ASN A 241 13.93 -19.63 -33.82
C ASN A 241 13.77 -20.28 -35.22
N GLY A 242 13.29 -19.51 -36.19
CA GLY A 242 13.05 -19.98 -37.56
C GLY A 242 11.75 -20.75 -37.77
N THR A 243 10.91 -20.92 -36.74
CA THR A 243 9.62 -21.62 -36.80
C THR A 243 8.46 -20.63 -36.65
N SER A 244 7.35 -20.91 -37.32
CA SER A 244 6.16 -20.04 -37.35
C SER A 244 5.30 -20.22 -36.09
N ALA A 245 5.01 -19.12 -35.38
CA ALA A 245 4.14 -19.05 -34.21
C ALA A 245 3.07 -17.96 -34.36
N GLU A 246 1.80 -18.32 -34.17
CA GLU A 246 0.63 -17.43 -34.22
C GLU A 246 0.39 -16.75 -32.88
N VAL A 247 0.23 -15.42 -32.89
CA VAL A 247 -0.14 -14.62 -31.73
C VAL A 247 -1.61 -14.86 -31.40
N VAL A 248 -1.89 -15.53 -30.28
CA VAL A 248 -3.24 -15.86 -29.84
C VAL A 248 -3.70 -15.07 -28.62
N GLY A 249 -2.82 -14.27 -28.04
CA GLY A 249 -3.19 -13.39 -26.93
C GLY A 249 -2.17 -12.31 -26.63
N VAL A 250 -2.64 -11.25 -25.98
CA VAL A 250 -1.82 -10.20 -25.37
C VAL A 250 -2.23 -10.10 -23.90
N LEU A 251 -1.26 -10.16 -23.00
CA LEU A 251 -1.49 -10.05 -21.56
C LEU A 251 -1.56 -8.59 -21.11
N PRO A 252 -2.37 -8.29 -20.07
CA PRO A 252 -2.29 -7.01 -19.40
C PRO A 252 -0.92 -6.81 -18.74
N ALA A 253 -0.65 -5.61 -18.23
CA ALA A 253 0.55 -5.35 -17.43
C ALA A 253 0.44 -6.10 -16.08
N VAL A 254 0.99 -7.31 -16.02
CA VAL A 254 0.91 -8.22 -14.88
C VAL A 254 2.26 -8.90 -14.64
N HIS A 255 2.55 -9.18 -13.37
CA HIS A 255 3.70 -9.99 -12.98
C HIS A 255 3.42 -11.47 -13.28
N LEU A 256 4.40 -12.19 -13.82
CA LEU A 256 4.26 -13.61 -14.13
C LEU A 256 5.32 -14.41 -13.35
N PRO A 257 4.92 -15.24 -12.37
CA PRO A 257 5.86 -16.04 -11.59
C PRO A 257 6.72 -16.91 -12.49
N PHE A 258 8.04 -16.80 -12.36
CA PHE A 258 9.04 -17.51 -13.17
C PHE A 258 9.12 -17.13 -14.65
N ALA A 259 8.28 -16.22 -15.16
CA ALA A 259 8.29 -15.77 -16.55
C ALA A 259 8.46 -14.25 -16.70
N ASP A 260 8.81 -13.58 -15.61
CA ASP A 260 9.06 -12.15 -15.60
C ASP A 260 10.19 -11.72 -16.52
N GLY A 261 9.98 -10.62 -17.24
CA GLY A 261 10.89 -10.12 -18.26
C GLY A 261 10.77 -10.83 -19.62
N SER A 262 9.98 -11.91 -19.73
CA SER A 262 9.68 -12.51 -21.02
C SER A 262 8.77 -11.61 -21.87
N LEU A 263 9.16 -11.36 -23.11
CA LEU A 263 8.33 -10.63 -24.09
C LEU A 263 7.21 -11.50 -24.65
N LEU A 264 7.39 -12.82 -24.61
CA LEU A 264 6.44 -13.79 -25.11
C LEU A 264 6.47 -15.10 -24.34
N LEU A 265 5.32 -15.75 -24.32
CA LEU A 265 5.10 -17.08 -23.77
C LEU A 265 4.77 -18.04 -24.91
N LEU A 266 5.40 -19.19 -24.94
CA LEU A 266 5.16 -20.26 -25.91
C LEU A 266 4.50 -21.44 -25.21
N ALA A 267 3.46 -22.01 -25.82
CA ALA A 267 2.77 -23.16 -25.25
C ALA A 267 3.39 -24.49 -25.67
N MET A 268 3.69 -25.32 -24.67
CA MET A 268 4.11 -26.70 -24.87
C MET A 268 3.40 -27.59 -23.84
N PRO A 269 2.70 -28.66 -24.24
CA PRO A 269 2.03 -29.53 -23.29
C PRO A 269 3.08 -30.30 -22.47
N LEU A 270 2.77 -30.58 -21.21
CA LEU A 270 3.71 -31.23 -20.29
C LEU A 270 4.23 -32.58 -20.84
N SER A 271 3.37 -33.34 -21.53
CA SER A 271 3.73 -34.60 -22.19
C SER A 271 4.75 -34.45 -23.32
N ALA A 272 4.86 -33.26 -23.93
CA ALA A 272 5.87 -32.97 -24.95
C ALA A 272 7.17 -32.41 -24.36
N MET A 273 7.18 -32.05 -23.07
CA MET A 273 8.40 -31.57 -22.39
C MET A 273 9.32 -32.71 -21.99
N GLY A 274 8.79 -33.91 -21.74
CA GLY A 274 9.60 -35.06 -21.35
C GLY A 274 8.87 -36.04 -20.43
N ASP A 275 9.56 -37.12 -20.07
CA ASP A 275 9.08 -38.15 -19.15
C ASP A 275 9.96 -38.28 -17.88
N GLN A 276 9.66 -39.28 -17.05
CA GLN A 276 10.34 -39.51 -15.77
C GLN A 276 11.78 -40.04 -15.90
N THR A 277 12.19 -40.57 -17.06
CA THR A 277 13.44 -41.34 -17.19
C THR A 277 14.41 -40.77 -18.22
N ASN A 278 13.93 -39.98 -19.17
CA ASN A 278 14.71 -39.48 -20.31
C ASN A 278 14.82 -37.94 -20.32
N SER A 279 14.44 -37.26 -19.24
CA SER A 279 14.43 -35.79 -19.20
C SER A 279 15.05 -35.25 -17.92
N GLY A 280 15.82 -34.17 -18.07
CA GLY A 280 16.40 -33.46 -16.94
C GLY A 280 15.35 -32.76 -16.07
N ARG A 281 15.83 -31.98 -15.11
CA ARG A 281 15.01 -31.11 -14.27
C ARG A 281 15.14 -29.68 -14.78
N PHE A 282 14.05 -29.06 -15.20
CA PHE A 282 14.07 -27.74 -15.84
C PHE A 282 12.75 -26.95 -15.72
N LEU A 283 11.74 -27.49 -15.02
CA LEU A 283 10.47 -26.81 -14.81
C LEU A 283 10.40 -26.16 -13.44
N ASN A 284 10.13 -24.87 -13.38
CA ASN A 284 9.45 -24.31 -12.22
C ASN A 284 7.97 -24.69 -12.29
N VAL A 285 7.34 -24.87 -11.13
CA VAL A 285 5.96 -25.36 -11.08
C VAL A 285 5.13 -24.43 -10.24
N VAL A 286 4.03 -23.96 -10.83
CA VAL A 286 2.96 -23.30 -10.11
C VAL A 286 1.77 -24.26 -10.05
N ALA A 287 1.19 -24.41 -8.88
CA ALA A 287 0.00 -25.21 -8.68
C ALA A 287 -1.08 -24.46 -7.90
N ARG A 288 -2.33 -24.80 -8.19
CA ARG A 288 -3.49 -24.33 -7.45
C ARG A 288 -4.01 -25.43 -6.53
N ARG A 289 -4.11 -25.12 -5.25
CA ARG A 289 -4.66 -25.99 -4.22
C ARG A 289 -6.17 -26.17 -4.43
N ALA A 290 -6.67 -27.34 -4.05
CA ALA A 290 -8.11 -27.56 -3.94
C ALA A 290 -8.74 -26.63 -2.90
N ALA A 291 -10.00 -26.25 -3.13
CA ALA A 291 -10.74 -25.39 -2.22
C ALA A 291 -10.81 -26.02 -0.81
N GLY A 292 -10.32 -25.30 0.20
CA GLY A 292 -10.26 -25.77 1.58
C GLY A 292 -9.07 -26.68 1.92
N ALA A 293 -8.17 -26.98 0.97
CA ALA A 293 -6.96 -27.74 1.25
C ALA A 293 -5.88 -26.86 1.91
N GLU A 294 -5.44 -27.23 3.10
CA GLU A 294 -4.36 -26.53 3.80
C GLU A 294 -3.00 -26.81 3.14
N LEU A 295 -2.05 -25.89 3.27
CA LEU A 295 -0.70 -26.06 2.70
C LEU A 295 0.00 -27.31 3.24
N ALA A 296 -0.29 -27.67 4.50
CA ALA A 296 0.21 -28.88 5.13
C ALA A 296 -0.31 -30.17 4.47
N ASP A 297 -1.54 -30.15 3.94
CA ASP A 297 -2.14 -31.31 3.27
C ASP A 297 -1.51 -31.54 1.90
N VAL A 298 -1.32 -30.46 1.14
CA VAL A 298 -0.61 -30.49 -0.15
C VAL A 298 0.81 -31.00 0.03
N ARG A 299 1.55 -30.50 1.03
CA ARG A 299 2.90 -30.96 1.35
C ARG A 299 2.93 -32.46 1.62
N ARG A 300 2.01 -32.95 2.46
CA ARG A 300 1.96 -34.36 2.86
C ARG A 300 1.66 -35.28 1.69
N GLU A 301 0.71 -34.91 0.84
CA GLU A 301 0.33 -35.69 -0.34
C GLU A 301 1.48 -35.73 -1.36
N LEU A 302 2.05 -34.58 -1.71
CA LEU A 302 3.15 -34.51 -2.68
C LEU A 302 4.39 -35.24 -2.15
N GLN A 303 4.66 -35.19 -0.84
CA GLN A 303 5.73 -35.98 -0.22
C GLN A 303 5.50 -37.49 -0.39
N SER A 304 4.25 -37.97 -0.25
CA SER A 304 3.90 -39.37 -0.48
C SER A 304 4.10 -39.77 -1.94
N ILE A 305 3.64 -38.94 -2.89
CA ILE A 305 3.82 -39.19 -4.32
C ILE A 305 5.31 -39.26 -4.66
N THR A 306 6.08 -38.29 -4.18
CA THR A 306 7.54 -38.22 -4.42
C THR A 306 8.29 -39.36 -3.75
N ALA A 307 7.82 -39.88 -2.60
CA ALA A 307 8.35 -41.10 -2.00
C ALA A 307 8.08 -42.35 -2.88
N GLY A 308 6.90 -42.43 -3.49
CA GLY A 308 6.58 -43.46 -4.49
C GLY A 308 7.51 -43.39 -5.71
N LEU A 309 7.68 -42.20 -6.28
CA LEU A 309 8.57 -41.94 -7.42
C LEU A 309 10.03 -42.32 -7.13
N ARG A 310 10.50 -42.10 -5.90
CA ARG A 310 11.82 -42.56 -5.44
C ARG A 310 11.95 -44.08 -5.42
N ALA A 311 10.89 -44.78 -5.03
CA ALA A 311 10.88 -46.23 -4.96
C ALA A 311 10.81 -46.87 -6.36
N THR A 312 10.05 -46.28 -7.28
CA THR A 312 9.86 -46.82 -8.64
C THR A 312 10.95 -46.39 -9.62
N HIS A 313 11.55 -45.21 -9.43
CA HIS A 313 12.60 -44.66 -10.29
C HIS A 313 13.85 -44.25 -9.48
N PRO A 314 14.49 -45.19 -8.76
CA PRO A 314 15.61 -44.88 -7.86
C PRO A 314 16.82 -44.29 -8.60
N ASP A 315 17.09 -44.73 -9.83
CA ASP A 315 18.24 -44.25 -10.62
C ASP A 315 18.19 -42.73 -10.87
N PHE A 316 16.99 -42.16 -10.96
CA PHE A 316 16.78 -40.74 -11.25
C PHE A 316 16.36 -39.91 -10.02
N ASN A 317 15.60 -40.52 -9.10
CA ASN A 317 14.98 -39.82 -7.97
C ASN A 317 15.66 -40.10 -6.62
N ALA A 318 16.67 -40.97 -6.52
CA ALA A 318 17.40 -41.17 -5.27
C ALA A 318 17.92 -39.84 -4.69
N GLY A 319 17.59 -39.58 -3.42
CA GLY A 319 17.97 -38.34 -2.73
C GLY A 319 17.11 -37.11 -3.07
N TRP A 320 16.16 -37.22 -4.00
CA TRP A 320 15.24 -36.15 -4.38
C TRP A 320 13.93 -36.17 -3.60
N TYR A 321 13.51 -35.00 -3.16
CA TYR A 321 12.33 -34.74 -2.35
C TYR A 321 11.54 -33.60 -2.99
N VAL A 322 10.36 -33.32 -2.44
CA VAL A 322 9.53 -32.20 -2.88
C VAL A 322 9.46 -31.16 -1.78
N GLN A 323 9.52 -29.90 -2.20
CA GLN A 323 9.36 -28.73 -1.36
C GLN A 323 8.20 -27.90 -1.92
N VAL A 324 7.24 -27.57 -1.05
CA VAL A 324 6.04 -26.80 -1.45
C VAL A 324 5.95 -25.56 -0.59
N GLU A 325 5.79 -24.42 -1.24
CA GLU A 325 5.75 -23.09 -0.61
C GLU A 325 4.60 -22.27 -1.17
N GLU A 326 4.12 -21.29 -0.42
CA GLU A 326 3.15 -20.33 -0.95
C GLU A 326 3.81 -19.53 -2.08
N LEU A 327 3.10 -19.39 -3.20
CA LEU A 327 3.63 -18.67 -4.38
C LEU A 327 4.00 -17.22 -4.05
N ARG A 328 3.34 -16.64 -3.04
CA ARG A 328 3.64 -15.30 -2.52
C ARG A 328 5.10 -15.13 -2.10
N GLY A 329 5.72 -16.17 -1.54
CA GLY A 329 7.12 -16.13 -1.15
C GLY A 329 8.07 -16.06 -2.34
N GLU A 330 7.69 -16.63 -3.49
CA GLU A 330 8.46 -16.55 -4.72
C GLU A 330 8.38 -15.15 -5.35
N VAL A 331 7.17 -14.58 -5.43
CA VAL A 331 6.94 -13.27 -6.05
C VAL A 331 7.59 -12.13 -5.26
N LEU A 332 7.50 -12.19 -3.93
CA LEU A 332 7.99 -11.11 -3.07
C LEU A 332 9.42 -11.36 -2.59
N GLY A 333 9.91 -12.60 -2.62
CA GLY A 333 11.15 -12.99 -1.96
C GLY A 333 11.13 -12.73 -0.44
N ASP A 334 12.30 -12.86 0.20
CA ASP A 334 12.46 -12.52 1.63
C ASP A 334 12.76 -11.02 1.84
N VAL A 335 11.96 -10.15 1.23
CA VAL A 335 12.10 -8.68 1.37
C VAL A 335 11.26 -8.11 2.50
N ARG A 336 10.40 -8.93 3.12
CA ARG A 336 9.47 -8.48 4.16
C ARG A 336 10.21 -7.89 5.37
N ALA A 337 11.20 -8.58 5.89
CA ALA A 337 11.98 -8.10 7.03
C ALA A 337 12.80 -6.83 6.69
N PRO A 338 13.58 -6.79 5.59
CA PRO A 338 14.26 -5.57 5.14
C PRO A 338 13.33 -4.37 4.96
N LEU A 339 12.15 -4.56 4.37
CA LEU A 339 11.17 -3.48 4.16
C LEU A 339 10.63 -2.92 5.48
N TRP A 340 10.35 -3.78 6.48
CA TRP A 340 9.93 -3.32 7.81
C TRP A 340 11.03 -2.56 8.54
N ILE A 341 12.29 -3.02 8.44
CA ILE A 341 13.44 -2.34 9.02
C ILE A 341 13.61 -0.96 8.38
N LEU A 342 13.54 -0.89 7.04
CA LEU A 342 13.63 0.36 6.29
C LEU A 342 12.47 1.30 6.67
N PHE A 343 11.25 0.77 6.82
CA PHE A 343 10.07 1.54 7.20
C PHE A 343 10.21 2.15 8.59
N GLY A 344 10.68 1.36 9.56
CA GLY A 344 11.02 1.83 10.89
C GLY A 344 12.12 2.91 10.87
N ALA A 345 13.19 2.70 10.10
CA ALA A 345 14.29 3.65 9.98
C ALA A 345 13.83 5.01 9.43
N VAL A 346 12.99 5.02 8.39
CA VAL A 346 12.42 6.26 7.84
C VAL A 346 11.43 6.91 8.80
N GLY A 347 10.68 6.13 9.58
CA GLY A 347 9.86 6.65 10.68
C GLY A 347 10.70 7.37 11.75
N VAL A 348 11.85 6.82 12.11
CA VAL A 348 12.80 7.48 13.03
C VAL A 348 13.37 8.77 12.41
N LEU A 349 13.70 8.77 11.12
CA LEU A 349 14.14 9.99 10.42
C LEU A 349 13.08 11.09 10.45
N LEU A 350 11.80 10.74 10.28
CA LEU A 350 10.69 11.69 10.44
C LEU A 350 10.61 12.24 11.87
N LEU A 351 10.78 11.39 12.89
CA LEU A 351 10.83 11.83 14.29
C LEU A 351 11.99 12.79 14.54
N VAL A 352 13.18 12.51 14.01
CA VAL A 352 14.34 13.41 14.08
C VAL A 352 14.04 14.75 13.43
N ALA A 353 13.39 14.76 12.26
CA ALA A 353 12.95 16.00 11.61
C ALA A 353 11.99 16.81 12.51
N CYS A 354 10.99 16.15 13.11
CA CYS A 354 10.07 16.79 14.05
C CYS A 354 10.79 17.37 15.28
N VAL A 355 11.74 16.63 15.86
CA VAL A 355 12.56 17.11 17.00
C VAL A 355 13.40 18.31 16.59
N ASN A 356 13.99 18.31 15.39
CA ASN A 356 14.77 19.44 14.89
C ASN A 356 13.90 20.69 14.75
N VAL A 357 12.71 20.56 14.18
CA VAL A 357 11.75 21.68 14.09
C VAL A 357 11.34 22.16 15.47
N ALA A 358 11.05 21.26 16.41
CA ALA A 358 10.70 21.59 17.79
C ALA A 358 11.84 22.38 18.48
N ASN A 359 13.08 21.90 18.38
CA ASN A 359 14.25 22.56 18.96
C ASN A 359 14.46 23.96 18.38
N LEU A 360 14.32 24.13 17.07
CA LEU A 360 14.43 25.44 16.42
C LEU A 360 13.29 26.38 16.87
N THR A 361 12.06 25.88 17.04
CA THR A 361 10.95 26.70 17.55
C THR A 361 11.15 27.10 19.01
N LEU A 362 11.71 26.21 19.83
CA LEU A 362 12.00 26.45 21.24
C LEU A 362 13.08 27.53 21.40
N ALA A 363 14.18 27.43 20.65
CA ALA A 363 15.24 28.45 20.65
C ALA A 363 14.71 29.87 20.31
N ARG A 364 13.72 29.94 19.42
CA ARG A 364 13.08 31.22 19.05
C ARG A 364 12.07 31.71 20.07
N ALA A 365 11.44 30.80 20.81
CA ALA A 365 10.56 31.16 21.91
C ALA A 365 11.38 31.76 23.06
N THR A 366 12.58 31.24 23.32
CA THR A 366 13.50 31.78 24.32
C THR A 366 14.01 33.17 23.93
N ASP A 367 14.32 33.42 22.65
CA ASP A 367 14.71 34.75 22.17
C ASP A 367 13.59 35.81 22.30
N ARG A 368 12.32 35.35 22.34
CA ARG A 368 11.13 36.21 22.50
C ARG A 368 10.61 36.30 23.93
N SER A 369 11.29 35.67 24.88
CA SER A 369 10.89 35.65 26.29
C SER A 369 10.71 37.06 26.88
N GLY A 370 11.57 38.02 26.50
CA GLY A 370 11.46 39.42 26.90
C GLY A 370 10.23 40.13 26.33
N GLU A 371 9.90 39.91 25.05
CA GLU A 371 8.71 40.47 24.40
C GLU A 371 7.42 39.89 25.01
N LEU A 372 7.42 38.59 25.29
CA LEU A 372 6.31 37.89 25.92
C LEU A 372 6.09 38.37 27.37
N ALA A 373 7.16 38.63 28.13
CA ALA A 373 7.09 39.19 29.48
C ALA A 373 6.53 40.62 29.52
N VAL A 374 6.84 41.45 28.54
CA VAL A 374 6.27 42.80 28.42
C VAL A 374 4.78 42.73 28.06
N ARG A 375 4.39 41.82 27.15
CA ARG A 375 2.97 41.64 26.76
C ARG A 375 2.12 41.08 27.90
N THR A 376 2.66 40.18 28.73
CA THR A 376 1.97 39.71 29.94
C THR A 376 1.83 40.82 30.97
N ALA A 377 2.86 41.66 31.17
CA ALA A 377 2.78 42.83 32.04
C ALA A 377 1.73 43.86 31.57
N LEU A 378 1.50 43.95 30.26
CA LEU A 378 0.46 44.79 29.64
C LEU A 378 -0.94 44.12 29.60
N GLY A 379 -1.12 42.94 30.20
CA GLY A 379 -2.43 42.31 30.36
C GLY A 379 -2.89 41.40 29.21
N ALA A 380 -1.98 40.92 28.35
CA ALA A 380 -2.33 39.96 27.30
C ALA A 380 -2.84 38.62 27.90
N SER A 381 -4.01 38.17 27.44
CA SER A 381 -4.57 36.86 27.82
C SER A 381 -3.71 35.70 27.28
N ARG A 382 -3.77 34.51 27.90
CA ARG A 382 -2.98 33.31 27.49
C ARG A 382 -3.14 32.94 26.01
N GLY A 383 -4.32 33.19 25.41
CA GLY A 383 -4.56 32.97 23.98
C GLY A 383 -4.00 34.06 23.05
N GLY A 384 -3.62 35.23 23.59
CA GLY A 384 -2.99 36.33 22.85
C GLY A 384 -1.47 36.36 22.93
N LEU A 385 -0.85 35.39 23.62
CA LEU A 385 0.60 35.20 23.71
C LEU A 385 1.15 34.26 22.62
N ALA A 386 0.28 33.64 21.82
CA ALA A 386 0.62 32.70 20.74
C ALA A 386 1.07 33.41 19.44
#